data_AF-A0A5A8DLV6-F1
#
_entry.id   AF-A0A5A8DLV6-F1
#
_cell.length_a   1.000
_cell.length_b   1.000
_cell.length_c   1.000
_cell.angle_alpha   90.00
_cell.angle_beta   90.00
_cell.angle_gamma   90.00
#
_symmetry.space_group_name_H-M   'P 1'
#
loop_
_entity.id
_entity.type
_entity.pdbx_description
1 polymer ?
#
loop_
_entity_poly.entity_id
_entity_poly.type
_entity_poly.pdbx_seq_one_letter_code
_entity_poly.pdbx_strand_id
1 'polypeptide(L)'
;MMAAQNGHVEAMALLLDRGANLEAKNKAGLTALIMAAQNGKVEAMALLLDRGADLEARSKPGKSALDFLKPKTLRALALHILHRTKHARKEGRACCAEALAAKQAEMEEALAAKQAEMEEALAAKQAEMDAQAAAAQAYRTATVAAMAALEHRVKQLEDLAQLL
;
A
#
# COMPACT_ATOMS: atom_id res chain seq x y z
N MET A 1 12.03 10.54 33.97
CA MET A 1 11.65 10.21 35.37
C MET A 1 11.20 11.44 36.16
N MET A 2 12.03 12.48 36.37
CA MET A 2 11.60 13.70 37.10
C MET A 2 10.38 14.39 36.49
N ALA A 3 10.34 14.51 35.15
CA ALA A 3 9.18 15.05 34.44
C ALA A 3 7.89 14.24 34.71
N ALA A 4 7.98 12.92 34.82
CA ALA A 4 6.85 12.02 35.11
C ALA A 4 6.36 12.14 36.56
N GLN A 5 7.28 12.30 37.51
CA GLN A 5 6.95 12.57 38.92
C GLN A 5 6.16 13.88 39.08
N ASN A 6 6.56 14.94 38.37
CA ASN A 6 5.91 16.24 38.46
C ASN A 6 4.63 16.34 37.60
N GLY A 7 4.50 15.50 36.57
CA GLY A 7 3.39 15.53 35.62
C GLY A 7 3.63 16.50 34.46
N HIS A 8 4.88 16.78 34.09
CA HIS A 8 5.22 17.63 32.95
C HIS A 8 5.11 16.85 31.63
N VAL A 9 3.87 16.66 31.17
CA VAL A 9 3.53 15.83 29.99
C VAL A 9 4.24 16.31 28.72
N GLU A 10 4.28 17.63 28.47
CA GLU A 10 4.94 18.20 27.28
C GLU A 10 6.44 17.92 27.28
N ALA A 11 7.10 18.13 28.43
CA ALA A 11 8.52 17.82 28.57
C ALA A 11 8.79 16.31 28.42
N MET A 12 7.88 15.46 28.91
CA MET A 12 7.97 14.01 28.69
C MET A 12 7.84 13.64 27.22
N ALA A 13 6.86 14.22 26.51
CA ALA A 13 6.67 13.97 25.08
C ALA A 13 7.94 14.32 24.30
N LEU A 14 8.49 15.51 24.52
CA LEU A 14 9.74 15.94 23.88
C LEU A 14 10.91 15.00 24.19
N LEU A 15 11.05 14.54 25.44
CA LEU A 15 12.12 13.61 25.81
C LEU A 15 11.97 12.25 25.13
N LEU A 16 10.74 11.72 25.08
CA LEU A 16 10.45 10.44 24.43
C LEU A 16 10.64 10.53 22.91
N ASP A 17 10.24 11.64 22.28
CA ASP A 17 10.44 11.89 20.85
C ASP A 17 11.93 12.00 20.49
N ARG A 18 12.79 12.37 21.45
CA ARG A 18 14.26 12.39 21.32
C ARG A 18 14.93 11.08 21.68
N GLY A 19 14.16 10.00 21.88
CA GLY A 19 14.68 8.66 22.13
C GLY A 19 15.04 8.38 23.58
N ALA A 20 14.46 9.12 24.55
CA ALA A 20 14.64 8.77 25.96
C ALA A 20 14.15 7.34 26.23
N ASN A 21 14.95 6.57 26.97
CA ASN A 21 14.59 5.21 27.33
C ASN A 21 13.37 5.19 28.28
N LEU A 22 12.27 4.63 27.78
CA LEU A 22 10.99 4.52 28.46
C LEU A 22 11.05 3.65 29.73
N GLU A 23 11.84 2.57 29.69
CA GLU A 23 11.98 1.57 30.74
C GLU A 23 13.21 1.79 31.63
N ALA A 24 13.83 2.97 31.56
CA ALA A 24 14.96 3.32 32.41
C ALA A 24 14.58 3.21 33.88
N LYS A 25 15.37 2.43 34.64
CA LYS A 25 15.19 2.23 36.08
C LYS A 25 16.15 3.09 36.90
N ASN A 26 15.67 3.70 37.97
CA ASN A 26 16.53 4.40 38.93
C ASN A 26 17.18 3.42 39.95
N LYS A 27 17.94 3.95 40.92
CA LYS A 27 18.60 3.16 41.96
C LYS A 27 17.64 2.33 42.83
N ALA A 28 16.36 2.67 42.88
CA ALA A 28 15.30 1.91 43.56
C ALA A 28 14.53 0.96 42.62
N GLY A 29 14.95 0.85 41.35
CA GLY A 29 14.27 0.04 40.33
C GLY A 29 13.00 0.68 39.79
N LEU A 30 12.71 1.95 40.11
CA LEU A 30 11.49 2.62 39.67
C LEU A 30 11.66 3.08 38.22
N THR A 31 10.67 2.79 37.38
CA THR A 31 10.52 3.34 36.02
C THR A 31 9.80 4.70 36.07
N ALA A 32 9.78 5.42 34.95
CA ALA A 32 9.01 6.65 34.83
C ALA A 32 7.51 6.42 35.13
N LEU A 33 6.97 5.27 34.74
CA LEU A 33 5.56 4.91 34.97
C LEU A 33 5.27 4.70 36.46
N ILE A 34 6.14 3.99 37.18
CA ILE A 34 5.99 3.79 38.64
C ILE A 34 6.06 5.13 39.38
N MET A 35 6.94 6.04 38.96
CA MET A 35 7.02 7.38 39.55
C MET A 35 5.76 8.21 39.30
N ALA A 36 5.20 8.16 38.09
CA ALA A 36 3.94 8.84 37.79
C ALA A 36 2.77 8.26 38.62
N ALA A 37 2.72 6.93 38.76
CA ALA A 37 1.73 6.21 39.56
C ALA A 37 1.79 6.59 41.04
N GLN A 38 2.99 6.59 41.64
CA GLN A 38 3.20 7.00 43.03
C GLN A 38 2.72 8.42 43.32
N ASN A 39 2.85 9.32 42.35
CA ASN A 39 2.44 10.72 42.47
C ASN A 39 1.04 11.00 41.92
N GLY A 40 0.31 9.96 41.46
CA GLY A 40 -1.06 10.06 40.95
C GLY A 40 -1.19 10.89 39.66
N LYS A 41 -0.14 10.99 38.85
CA LYS A 41 -0.10 11.80 37.62
C LYS A 41 -0.71 11.03 36.44
N VAL A 42 -2.04 11.08 36.32
CA VAL A 42 -2.81 10.29 35.34
C VAL A 42 -2.37 10.58 33.90
N GLU A 43 -2.20 11.84 33.54
CA GLU A 43 -1.86 12.27 32.18
C GLU A 43 -0.44 11.84 31.79
N ALA A 44 0.49 11.90 32.75
CA ALA A 44 1.85 11.39 32.56
C ALA A 44 1.86 9.87 32.39
N MET A 45 1.04 9.15 33.16
CA MET A 45 0.88 7.70 32.99
C MET A 45 0.26 7.37 31.62
N ALA A 46 -0.80 8.08 31.23
CA ALA A 46 -1.46 7.91 29.95
C ALA A 46 -0.47 8.06 28.79
N LEU A 47 0.33 9.14 28.79
CA LEU A 47 1.37 9.35 27.79
C LEU A 47 2.39 8.19 27.74
N LEU A 48 2.86 7.72 28.89
CA LEU A 48 3.83 6.61 28.95
C LEU A 48 3.24 5.31 28.39
N LEU A 49 1.98 4.99 28.73
CA LEU A 49 1.28 3.84 28.17
C LEU A 49 1.01 4.01 26.67
N ASP A 50 0.75 5.23 26.22
CA ASP A 50 0.60 5.55 24.81
C ASP A 50 1.91 5.30 24.05
N ARG A 51 3.07 5.48 24.69
CA ARG A 51 4.38 5.13 24.11
C ARG A 51 4.80 3.68 24.34
N GLY A 52 3.95 2.85 24.95
CA GLY A 52 4.18 1.41 25.11
C GLY A 52 4.93 1.02 26.38
N ALA A 53 4.85 1.82 27.45
CA ALA A 53 5.50 1.50 28.71
C ALA A 53 4.93 0.23 29.34
N ASP A 54 5.79 -0.56 29.97
CA ASP A 54 5.42 -1.81 30.63
C ASP A 54 4.71 -1.55 31.97
N LEU A 55 3.43 -1.92 32.03
CA LEU A 55 2.61 -1.85 33.25
C LEU A 55 3.06 -2.84 34.33
N GLU A 56 3.65 -3.96 33.93
CA GLU A 56 4.09 -5.04 34.81
C GLU A 56 5.52 -4.84 35.31
N ALA A 57 6.20 -3.77 34.86
CA ALA A 57 7.54 -3.44 35.31
C ALA A 57 7.58 -3.34 36.85
N ARG A 58 8.46 -4.14 37.45
CA ARG A 58 8.64 -4.20 38.91
C ARG A 58 9.84 -3.37 39.37
N SER A 59 9.61 -2.70 40.49
CA SER A 59 10.63 -2.03 41.30
C SER A 59 11.47 -3.02 42.10
N LYS A 60 12.57 -2.55 42.73
CA LYS A 60 13.38 -3.40 43.63
C LYS A 60 12.58 -4.07 44.75
N PRO A 61 11.62 -3.39 45.42
CA PRO A 61 10.74 -4.05 46.40
C PRO A 61 9.64 -4.93 45.78
N GLY A 62 9.71 -5.23 44.47
CA GLY A 62 8.75 -6.10 43.78
C GLY A 62 7.42 -5.43 43.39
N LYS A 63 7.23 -4.15 43.71
CA LYS A 63 5.99 -3.41 43.43
C LYS A 63 5.93 -2.93 41.99
N SER A 64 4.78 -3.10 41.32
CA SER A 64 4.50 -2.57 39.97
C SER A 64 3.84 -1.18 40.04
N ALA A 65 3.60 -0.56 38.90
CA ALA A 65 2.88 0.72 38.85
C ALA A 65 1.46 0.59 39.42
N LEU A 66 0.80 -0.56 39.20
CA LEU A 66 -0.56 -0.85 39.65
C LEU A 66 -0.69 -0.82 41.18
N ASP A 67 0.33 -1.31 41.90
CA ASP A 67 0.33 -1.37 43.37
C ASP A 67 0.28 0.02 44.04
N PHE A 68 0.64 1.08 43.31
CA PHE A 68 0.62 2.46 43.81
C PHE A 68 -0.64 3.22 43.41
N LEU A 69 -1.52 2.65 42.58
CA LEU A 69 -2.69 3.36 42.08
C LEU A 69 -3.80 3.43 43.12
N LYS A 70 -4.35 4.64 43.28
CA LYS A 70 -5.59 4.84 44.01
C LYS A 70 -6.78 4.42 43.13
N PRO A 71 -7.94 4.03 43.70
CA PRO A 71 -9.11 3.58 42.93
C PRO A 71 -9.58 4.61 41.88
N LYS A 72 -9.48 5.90 42.19
CA LYS A 72 -9.84 7.00 41.26
C LYS A 72 -8.90 7.05 40.05
N THR A 73 -7.60 6.91 40.28
CA THR A 73 -6.55 6.91 39.25
C THR A 73 -6.67 5.68 38.36
N LEU A 74 -6.89 4.51 38.95
CA LEU A 74 -7.12 3.25 38.22
C LEU A 74 -8.32 3.37 37.26
N ARG A 75 -9.44 3.94 37.74
CA ARG A 75 -10.63 4.17 36.92
C ARG A 75 -10.34 5.08 35.73
N ALA A 76 -9.62 6.19 35.96
CA ALA A 76 -9.27 7.12 34.89
C ALA A 76 -8.35 6.46 33.84
N LEU A 77 -7.34 5.70 34.29
CA LEU A 77 -6.42 4.97 33.42
C LEU A 77 -7.15 3.89 32.60
N ALA A 78 -8.06 3.15 33.22
CA ALA A 78 -8.85 2.12 32.55
C ALA A 78 -9.73 2.71 31.44
N LEU A 79 -10.36 3.87 31.69
CA LEU A 79 -11.12 4.58 30.65
C LEU A 79 -10.21 5.03 29.50
N HIS A 80 -9.01 5.54 29.79
CA HIS A 80 -8.03 5.91 28.76
C HIS A 80 -7.63 4.71 27.90
N ILE A 81 -7.28 3.58 28.50
CA ILE A 81 -6.90 2.34 27.79
C ILE A 81 -8.08 1.82 26.93
N LEU A 82 -9.31 1.86 27.45
CA LEU A 82 -10.50 1.45 26.69
C LEU A 82 -10.79 2.37 25.50
N HIS A 83 -10.59 3.68 25.65
CA HIS A 83 -10.71 4.62 24.53
C HIS A 83 -9.61 4.40 23.50
N ARG A 84 -8.36 4.18 23.95
CA ARG A 84 -7.22 3.91 23.07
C ARG A 84 -7.38 2.62 22.27
N THR A 85 -7.82 1.53 22.89
CA THR A 85 -8.05 0.25 22.18
C THR A 85 -9.16 0.35 21.13
N LYS A 86 -10.19 1.19 21.37
CA LYS A 86 -11.20 1.51 20.35
C LYS A 86 -10.63 2.32 19.20
N HIS A 87 -9.79 3.32 19.48
CA HIS A 87 -9.12 4.15 18.47
C HIS A 87 -8.08 3.36 17.66
N ALA A 88 -7.19 2.60 18.30
CA ALA A 88 -6.20 1.75 17.64
C ALA A 88 -6.85 0.70 16.73
N ARG A 89 -8.02 0.14 17.09
CA ARG A 89 -8.80 -0.75 16.20
C ARG A 89 -9.41 -0.03 15.00
N LYS A 90 -9.64 1.29 15.07
CA LYS A 90 -10.11 2.09 13.93
C LYS A 90 -8.95 2.48 13.02
N GLU A 91 -7.83 2.92 13.60
CA GLU A 91 -6.61 3.30 12.88
C GLU A 91 -5.94 2.10 12.21
N GLY A 92 -5.85 0.94 12.89
CA GLY A 92 -5.34 -0.29 12.27
C GLY A 92 -6.20 -0.77 11.10
N ARG A 93 -7.50 -0.48 11.09
CA ARG A 93 -8.37 -0.77 9.93
C ARG A 93 -8.15 0.20 8.78
N ALA A 94 -7.85 1.47 9.06
CA ALA A 94 -7.51 2.46 8.04
C ALA A 94 -6.15 2.14 7.39
N CYS A 95 -5.14 1.80 8.20
CA CYS A 95 -3.80 1.46 7.69
C CYS A 95 -3.80 0.18 6.84
N CYS A 96 -4.59 -0.84 7.21
CA CYS A 96 -4.77 -2.02 6.37
C CYS A 96 -5.50 -1.70 5.05
N ALA A 97 -6.45 -0.77 5.04
CA ALA A 97 -7.15 -0.37 3.82
C ALA A 97 -6.24 0.41 2.87
N GLU A 98 -5.41 1.32 3.40
CA GLU A 98 -4.40 2.05 2.61
C GLU A 98 -3.32 1.12 2.05
N ALA A 99 -2.82 0.18 2.84
CA ALA A 99 -1.85 -0.81 2.37
C ALA A 99 -2.43 -1.74 1.29
N LEU A 100 -3.71 -2.12 1.41
CA LEU A 100 -4.41 -2.90 0.39
C LEU A 100 -4.66 -2.09 -0.88
N ALA A 101 -5.02 -0.81 -0.76
CA ALA A 101 -5.22 0.09 -1.89
C ALA A 101 -3.91 0.36 -2.66
N ALA A 102 -2.79 0.52 -1.95
CA ALA A 102 -1.47 0.66 -2.57
C ALA A 102 -1.07 -0.62 -3.33
N LYS A 103 -1.32 -1.81 -2.75
CA LYS A 103 -1.07 -3.08 -3.42
C LYS A 103 -1.98 -3.33 -4.63
N GLN A 104 -3.22 -2.86 -4.58
CA GLN A 104 -4.15 -2.92 -5.71
C GLN A 104 -3.69 -2.02 -6.86
N ALA A 105 -3.24 -0.79 -6.57
CA ALA A 105 -2.74 0.14 -7.58
C ALA A 105 -1.48 -0.39 -8.29
N GLU A 106 -0.53 -0.97 -7.56
CA GLU A 106 0.66 -1.62 -8.14
C GLU A 106 0.27 -2.78 -9.09
N MET A 107 -0.76 -3.57 -8.74
CA MET A 107 -1.23 -4.66 -9.59
C MET A 107 -1.93 -4.14 -10.86
N GLU A 108 -2.73 -3.07 -10.75
CA GLU A 108 -3.44 -2.48 -11.90
C GLU A 108 -2.47 -1.81 -12.89
N GLU A 109 -1.42 -1.15 -12.40
CA GLU A 109 -0.36 -0.60 -13.26
C GLU A 109 0.38 -1.72 -14.01
N ALA A 110 0.68 -2.84 -13.34
CA ALA A 110 1.28 -4.00 -13.96
C ALA A 110 0.36 -4.67 -14.99
N LEU A 111 -0.96 -4.70 -14.74
CA LEU A 111 -1.96 -5.22 -15.68
C LEU A 111 -2.06 -4.32 -16.94
N ALA A 112 -2.10 -3.01 -16.75
CA ALA A 112 -2.18 -2.04 -17.85
C ALA A 112 -0.93 -2.10 -18.75
N ALA A 113 0.26 -2.23 -18.16
CA ALA A 113 1.51 -2.42 -18.91
C ALA A 113 1.48 -3.71 -19.75
N LYS A 114 1.00 -4.82 -19.18
CA LYS A 114 0.84 -6.09 -19.92
C LYS A 114 -0.21 -6.01 -21.02
N GLN A 115 -1.27 -5.23 -20.81
CA GLN A 115 -2.29 -4.97 -21.83
C GLN A 115 -1.74 -4.17 -23.00
N ALA A 116 -0.95 -3.13 -22.75
CA ALA A 116 -0.31 -2.34 -23.80
C ALA A 116 0.67 -3.18 -24.65
N GLU A 117 1.50 -4.01 -24.00
CA GLU A 117 2.38 -4.96 -24.71
C GLU A 117 1.59 -5.95 -25.58
N MET A 118 0.45 -6.45 -25.09
CA MET A 118 -0.40 -7.36 -25.85
C MET A 118 -1.07 -6.66 -27.04
N GLU A 119 -1.55 -5.43 -26.87
CA GLU A 119 -2.18 -4.65 -27.95
C GLU A 119 -1.18 -4.26 -29.04
N GLU A 120 0.06 -3.90 -28.67
CA GLU A 120 1.12 -3.63 -29.65
C GLU A 120 1.50 -4.89 -30.44
N ALA A 121 1.58 -6.05 -29.78
CA ALA A 121 1.80 -7.34 -30.44
C ALA A 121 0.64 -7.72 -31.38
N LEU A 122 -0.61 -7.46 -30.98
CA LEU A 122 -1.80 -7.69 -31.81
C LEU A 122 -1.78 -6.77 -33.04
N ALA A 123 -1.47 -5.49 -32.86
CA ALA A 123 -1.38 -4.52 -33.95
C ALA A 123 -0.29 -4.89 -34.97
N ALA A 124 0.87 -5.34 -34.50
CA ALA A 124 1.95 -5.83 -35.37
C ALA A 124 1.51 -7.06 -36.18
N LYS A 125 0.81 -8.01 -35.55
CA LYS A 125 0.28 -9.20 -36.23
C LYS A 125 -0.81 -8.86 -37.24
N GLN A 126 -1.67 -7.90 -36.92
CA GLN A 126 -2.70 -7.42 -37.84
C GLN A 126 -2.06 -6.76 -39.07
N ALA A 127 -1.05 -5.91 -38.89
CA ALA A 127 -0.33 -5.27 -39.99
C ALA A 127 0.39 -6.27 -40.90
N GLU A 128 1.00 -7.32 -40.34
CA GLU A 128 1.57 -8.43 -41.13
C GLU A 128 0.49 -9.14 -41.97
N MET A 129 -0.68 -9.42 -41.39
CA MET A 129 -1.79 -10.07 -42.09
C MET A 129 -2.34 -9.19 -43.22
N ASP A 130 -2.54 -7.89 -42.97
CA ASP A 130 -3.04 -6.93 -43.95
C ASP A 130 -2.07 -6.76 -45.13
N ALA A 131 -0.76 -6.73 -44.86
CA ALA A 131 0.27 -6.70 -45.90
C ALA A 131 0.26 -7.97 -46.77
N GLN A 132 0.06 -9.14 -46.16
CA GLN A 132 -0.08 -10.41 -46.89
C GLN A 132 -1.36 -10.44 -47.73
N ALA A 133 -2.48 -9.93 -47.21
CA ALA A 133 -3.73 -9.82 -47.93
C ALA A 133 -3.61 -8.89 -49.15
N ALA A 134 -2.97 -7.73 -48.99
CA ALA A 134 -2.71 -6.79 -50.06
C ALA A 134 -1.84 -7.40 -51.17
N ALA A 135 -0.78 -8.13 -50.81
CA ALA A 135 0.08 -8.82 -51.77
C ALA A 135 -0.68 -9.92 -52.54
N ALA A 136 -1.49 -10.72 -51.83
CA ALA A 136 -2.31 -11.76 -52.46
C ALA A 136 -3.37 -11.15 -53.41
N GLN A 137 -3.97 -10.01 -53.04
CA GLN A 137 -4.93 -9.33 -53.88
C GLN A 137 -4.30 -8.72 -55.12
N ALA A 138 -3.11 -8.11 -55.00
CA ALA A 138 -2.34 -7.61 -56.14
C ALA A 138 -1.97 -8.73 -57.13
N TYR A 139 -1.62 -9.91 -56.64
CA TYR A 139 -1.36 -11.07 -57.50
C TYR A 139 -2.64 -11.54 -58.23
N ARG A 140 -3.79 -11.60 -57.54
CA ARG A 140 -5.07 -11.94 -58.16
C ARG A 140 -5.49 -10.93 -59.23
N THR A 141 -5.35 -9.63 -58.98
CA THR A 141 -5.72 -8.60 -59.97
C THR A 141 -4.81 -8.64 -61.18
N ALA A 142 -3.50 -8.82 -61.00
CA ALA A 142 -2.55 -8.96 -62.10
C ALA A 142 -2.85 -10.19 -62.99
N THR A 143 -3.18 -11.33 -62.37
CA THR A 143 -3.52 -12.55 -63.12
C THR A 143 -4.84 -12.40 -63.90
N VAL A 144 -5.88 -11.82 -63.30
CA VAL A 144 -7.14 -11.52 -64.00
C VAL A 144 -6.93 -10.55 -65.16
N ALA A 145 -6.15 -9.49 -64.97
CA ALA A 145 -5.83 -8.54 -66.03
C ALA A 145 -5.07 -9.21 -67.21
N ALA A 146 -4.11 -10.09 -66.90
CA ALA A 146 -3.38 -10.84 -67.91
C ALA A 146 -4.28 -11.80 -68.70
N MET A 147 -5.20 -12.51 -68.03
CA MET A 147 -6.19 -13.37 -68.70
C MET A 147 -7.11 -12.56 -69.62
N ALA A 148 -7.63 -11.43 -69.16
CA ALA A 148 -8.48 -10.55 -69.99
C ALA A 148 -7.74 -10.03 -71.24
N ALA A 149 -6.45 -9.68 -71.11
CA ALA A 149 -5.63 -9.26 -72.24
C ALA A 149 -5.42 -10.39 -73.26
N LEU A 150 -5.25 -11.63 -72.80
CA LEU A 150 -5.17 -12.80 -73.67
C LEU A 150 -6.48 -13.07 -74.39
N GLU A 151 -7.62 -13.03 -73.69
CA GLU A 151 -8.95 -13.18 -74.30
C GLU A 151 -9.21 -12.13 -75.38
N HIS A 152 -8.85 -10.87 -75.12
CA HIS A 152 -8.95 -9.81 -76.11
C HIS A 152 -8.10 -10.11 -77.36
N ARG A 153 -6.86 -10.59 -77.18
CA ARG A 153 -5.99 -10.99 -78.28
C ARG A 153 -6.54 -12.19 -79.06
N VAL A 154 -7.12 -13.17 -78.39
CA VAL A 154 -7.78 -14.32 -79.05
C VAL A 154 -8.92 -13.82 -79.93
N LYS A 155 -9.80 -12.96 -79.40
CA LYS A 155 -10.90 -12.35 -80.18
C LYS A 155 -10.40 -11.57 -81.39
N GLN A 156 -9.37 -10.74 -81.23
CA GLN A 156 -8.78 -10.01 -82.37
C GLN A 156 -8.25 -10.94 -83.46
N LEU A 157 -7.66 -12.07 -83.08
CA LEU A 157 -7.17 -13.07 -84.05
C LEU A 157 -8.32 -13.81 -84.73
N GLU A 158 -9.39 -14.14 -84.00
CA GLU A 158 -10.61 -14.74 -84.56
C GLU A 158 -11.29 -13.80 -85.57
N ASP A 159 -11.42 -12.50 -85.24
CA ASP A 159 -12.00 -11.49 -86.13
C ASP A 159 -11.15 -11.29 -87.41
N LEU A 160 -9.82 -11.29 -87.29
CA LEU A 160 -8.90 -11.24 -88.43
C LEU A 160 -9.01 -12.48 -89.32
N ALA A 161 -9.20 -13.66 -88.73
CA ALA A 161 -9.37 -14.92 -89.49
C ALA A 161 -10.69 -14.97 -90.27
N GLN A 162 -11.73 -14.25 -89.83
CA GLN A 162 -13.00 -14.14 -90.57
C GLN A 162 -12.94 -13.18 -91.77
N LEU A 163 -11.89 -12.35 -91.88
CA LEU A 163 -11.69 -11.37 -92.95
C LEU A 163 -10.78 -11.87 -94.10
N LEU A 164 -10.20 -13.07 -93.98
CA LEU A 164 -9.36 -13.75 -94.99
C LEU A 164 -10.11 -14.90 -95.64
#